data_AF-A0A6C0ECY7-F1
#
_entry.id   AF-A0A6C0ECY7-F1
#
_cell.length_a   1.000
_cell.length_b   1.000
_cell.length_c   1.000
_cell.angle_alpha   90.00
_cell.angle_beta   90.00
_cell.angle_gamma   90.00
#
_symmetry.space_group_name_H-M   'P 1'
#
loop_
_entity.id
_entity.type
_entity.pdbx_description
1 polymer ?
#
loop_
_entity_poly.entity_id
_entity_poly.type
_entity_poly.pdbx_seq_one_letter_code
_entity_poly.pdbx_strand_id
1 'polypeptide(L)'
;MIGDLINNSFKYFIDIFIDFYTSNVLKWFIYILVLILNFIAYYQNPVLRTDVPKCSGISCRWFSFITGIGAMCIYLFGLVGLWYVAPFSTNMPDYWYVPVIILTYAIIIQMTLSVKMYTNTGNDNDNLNPPPSDLLPIKDRIRLYVLILILDTIFFHQMYLDGGQALLKKHSVWDKYIISRFGSITNFYSFALGWFGLVGLGLDLLSIKFIADFNACDYDLPKSWNY
;
A
#
# COMPACT_ATOMS: atom_id res chain seq x y z
N MET A 1 -2.28 0.68 -48.12
CA MET A 1 -1.92 -0.74 -47.92
C MET A 1 -0.92 -0.96 -46.78
N ILE A 2 0.33 -0.46 -46.83
CA ILE A 2 1.26 -0.58 -45.68
C ILE A 2 0.80 0.26 -44.46
N GLY A 3 0.32 1.48 -44.69
CA GLY A 3 -0.23 2.33 -43.63
C GLY A 3 -1.44 1.72 -42.92
N ASP A 4 -2.34 1.08 -43.66
CA ASP A 4 -3.52 0.42 -43.09
C ASP A 4 -3.14 -0.84 -42.28
N LEU A 5 -2.12 -1.57 -42.73
CA LEU A 5 -1.56 -2.72 -42.00
C LEU A 5 -0.94 -2.29 -40.67
N ILE A 6 -0.11 -1.24 -40.67
CA ILE A 6 0.50 -0.70 -39.44
C ILE A 6 -0.58 -0.21 -38.47
N ASN A 7 -1.60 0.50 -38.98
CA ASN A 7 -2.66 1.04 -38.13
C ASN A 7 -3.53 -0.07 -37.51
N ASN A 8 -3.82 -1.12 -38.28
CA ASN A 8 -4.56 -2.29 -37.78
C ASN A 8 -3.75 -3.10 -36.76
N SER A 9 -2.44 -3.31 -37.00
CA SER A 9 -1.56 -3.98 -36.03
C SER A 9 -1.41 -3.19 -34.74
N PHE A 10 -1.27 -1.86 -34.83
CA PHE A 10 -1.20 -1.00 -33.65
C PHE A 10 -2.50 -1.04 -32.84
N LYS A 11 -3.65 -0.93 -33.51
CA LYS A 11 -4.96 -1.04 -32.85
C LYS A 11 -5.12 -2.38 -32.12
N TYR A 12 -4.79 -3.48 -32.78
CA TYR A 12 -4.85 -4.82 -32.19
C TYR A 12 -3.96 -4.94 -30.94
N PHE A 13 -2.75 -4.38 -30.98
CA PHE A 13 -1.86 -4.35 -29.82
C PHE A 13 -2.45 -3.54 -28.65
N ILE A 14 -3.03 -2.38 -28.94
CA ILE A 14 -3.69 -1.55 -27.91
C ILE A 14 -4.88 -2.28 -27.30
N ASP A 15 -5.70 -2.94 -28.11
CA ASP A 15 -6.87 -3.69 -27.61
C ASP A 15 -6.43 -4.83 -26.67
N ILE A 16 -5.40 -5.61 -27.05
CA ILE A 16 -4.82 -6.64 -26.16
C ILE A 16 -4.30 -6.03 -24.86
N PHE A 17 -3.62 -4.89 -24.94
CA PHE A 17 -3.06 -4.24 -23.76
C PHE A 17 -4.16 -3.78 -22.81
N ILE A 18 -5.25 -3.20 -23.33
CA ILE A 18 -6.41 -2.77 -22.53
C ILE A 18 -7.08 -3.98 -21.88
N ASP A 19 -7.28 -5.07 -22.62
CA ASP A 19 -7.88 -6.31 -22.09
C ASP A 19 -7.03 -6.93 -20.98
N PHE A 20 -5.71 -6.96 -21.16
CA PHE A 20 -4.78 -7.42 -20.12
C PHE A 20 -4.81 -6.48 -18.90
N TYR A 21 -4.73 -5.18 -19.13
CA TYR A 21 -4.69 -4.15 -18.09
C TYR A 21 -5.97 -4.14 -17.24
N THR A 22 -7.12 -4.40 -17.85
CA THR A 22 -8.42 -4.42 -17.18
C THR A 22 -8.80 -5.82 -16.68
N SER A 23 -7.95 -6.83 -16.87
CA SER A 23 -8.24 -8.19 -16.42
C SER A 23 -8.33 -8.30 -14.89
N ASN A 24 -9.30 -9.09 -14.40
CA ASN A 24 -9.45 -9.35 -12.97
C ASN A 24 -8.20 -10.04 -12.39
N VAL A 25 -7.58 -10.94 -13.16
CA VAL A 25 -6.38 -11.66 -12.75
C VAL A 25 -5.24 -10.69 -12.42
N LEU A 26 -4.99 -9.70 -13.27
CA LEU A 26 -3.93 -8.73 -13.04
C LEU A 26 -4.21 -7.87 -11.79
N LYS A 27 -5.46 -7.42 -11.59
CA LYS A 27 -5.86 -6.64 -10.42
C LYS A 27 -5.60 -7.39 -9.11
N TRP A 28 -6.02 -8.66 -9.06
CA TRP A 28 -5.78 -9.53 -7.90
C TRP A 28 -4.29 -9.80 -7.68
N PHE A 29 -3.53 -10.03 -8.75
CA PHE A 29 -2.09 -10.23 -8.66
C PHE A 29 -1.38 -8.99 -8.09
N ILE A 30 -1.67 -7.79 -8.62
CA ILE A 30 -1.10 -6.53 -8.13
C ILE A 30 -1.49 -6.30 -6.68
N TYR A 31 -2.77 -6.50 -6.32
CA TYR A 31 -3.24 -6.34 -4.94
C TYR A 31 -2.49 -7.25 -3.95
N ILE A 32 -2.36 -8.55 -4.28
CA ILE A 32 -1.65 -9.51 -3.42
C ILE A 32 -0.17 -9.13 -3.30
N LEU A 33 0.44 -8.72 -4.41
CA LEU A 33 1.84 -8.28 -4.42
C LEU A 33 2.05 -7.07 -3.52
N VAL A 34 1.20 -6.04 -3.64
CA VAL A 34 1.22 -4.85 -2.79
C VAL A 34 1.05 -5.21 -1.31
N LEU A 35 0.11 -6.12 -0.99
CA LEU A 35 -0.12 -6.55 0.39
C LEU A 35 1.13 -7.22 0.99
N ILE A 36 1.79 -8.10 0.22
CA ILE A 36 3.05 -8.74 0.65
C ILE A 36 4.15 -7.70 0.83
N LEU A 37 4.31 -6.78 -0.13
CA LEU A 37 5.33 -5.72 -0.04
C LEU A 37 5.10 -4.82 1.18
N ASN A 38 3.84 -4.55 1.56
CA ASN A 38 3.51 -3.78 2.74
C ASN A 38 3.89 -4.50 4.05
N PHE A 39 3.76 -5.82 4.12
CA PHE A 39 4.29 -6.58 5.27
C PHE A 39 5.80 -6.48 5.36
N ILE A 40 6.50 -6.59 4.22
CA ILE A 40 7.95 -6.43 4.17
C ILE A 40 8.33 -5.00 4.61
N ALA A 41 7.65 -3.99 4.07
CA ALA A 41 7.88 -2.59 4.40
C ALA A 41 7.69 -2.29 5.89
N TYR A 42 6.62 -2.85 6.49
CA TYR A 42 6.36 -2.75 7.92
C TYR A 42 7.50 -3.37 8.76
N TYR A 43 7.94 -4.57 8.41
CA TYR A 43 9.04 -5.26 9.09
C TYR A 43 10.38 -4.51 8.96
N GLN A 44 10.58 -3.83 7.84
CA GLN A 44 11.76 -3.03 7.53
C GLN A 44 11.75 -1.64 8.18
N ASN A 45 10.71 -1.29 8.94
CA ASN A 45 10.67 -0.03 9.67
C ASN A 45 11.64 -0.05 10.87
N PRO A 46 12.70 0.78 10.87
CA PRO A 46 13.67 0.81 11.99
C PRO A 46 13.05 1.30 13.31
N VAL A 47 12.00 2.14 13.23
CA VAL A 47 11.31 2.71 14.40
C VAL A 47 10.58 1.62 15.21
N LEU A 48 10.27 0.48 14.58
CA LEU A 48 9.70 -0.70 15.26
C LEU A 48 10.67 -1.30 16.29
N ARG A 49 11.98 -1.02 16.18
CA ARG A 49 13.04 -1.65 16.97
C ARG A 49 13.44 -0.84 18.21
N THR A 50 12.71 0.23 18.54
CA THR A 50 12.99 1.12 19.67
C THR A 50 11.71 1.41 20.45
N ASP A 51 11.80 1.34 21.78
CA ASP A 51 10.70 1.63 22.70
C ASP A 51 10.79 3.03 23.32
N VAL A 52 11.67 3.89 22.79
CA VAL A 52 11.85 5.24 23.31
C VAL A 52 10.57 6.08 23.06
N PRO A 53 10.09 6.86 24.06
CA PRO A 53 8.85 7.62 23.97
C PRO A 53 9.00 8.95 23.21
N LYS A 54 9.73 8.95 22.09
CA LYS A 54 9.97 10.15 21.25
C LYS A 54 8.96 10.30 20.10
N CYS A 55 8.14 9.28 19.84
CA CYS A 55 7.17 9.29 18.76
C CYS A 55 5.80 9.81 19.25
N SER A 56 5.65 11.14 19.33
CA SER A 56 4.42 11.80 19.80
C SER A 56 4.05 11.47 21.25
N GLY A 57 5.05 11.28 22.11
CA GLY A 57 4.85 10.98 23.55
C GLY A 57 4.46 9.54 23.86
N ILE A 58 4.32 8.68 22.85
CA ILE A 58 4.19 7.22 23.01
C ILE A 58 5.48 6.52 22.57
N SER A 59 5.66 5.26 23.00
CA SER A 59 6.79 4.45 22.52
C SER A 59 6.75 4.35 20.99
N CYS A 60 7.91 4.51 20.38
CA CYS A 60 8.09 4.49 18.93
C CYS A 60 7.67 3.17 18.27
N ARG A 61 7.83 2.05 18.97
CA ARG A 61 7.31 0.75 18.54
C ARG A 61 5.79 0.75 18.44
N TRP A 62 5.11 1.23 19.49
CA TRP A 62 3.64 1.27 19.51
C TRP A 62 3.08 2.30 18.53
N PHE A 63 3.76 3.42 18.34
CA PHE A 63 3.44 4.37 17.28
C PHE A 63 3.50 3.70 15.91
N SER A 64 4.59 3.00 15.61
CA SER A 64 4.78 2.27 14.35
C SER A 64 3.72 1.18 14.16
N PHE A 65 3.35 0.50 15.24
CA PHE A 65 2.28 -0.50 15.21
C PHE A 65 0.91 0.09 14.88
N ILE A 66 0.54 1.21 15.53
CA ILE A 66 -0.74 1.89 15.28
C ILE A 66 -0.80 2.38 13.83
N THR A 67 0.27 3.00 13.32
CA THR A 67 0.33 3.46 11.93
C THR A 67 0.31 2.29 10.95
N GLY A 68 1.01 1.19 11.26
CA GLY A 68 0.99 -0.04 10.47
C GLY A 68 -0.40 -0.69 10.39
N ILE A 69 -1.12 -0.76 11.52
CA ILE A 69 -2.53 -1.21 11.54
C ILE A 69 -3.41 -0.29 10.69
N GLY A 70 -3.22 1.03 10.80
CA GLY A 70 -3.99 2.01 10.01
C GLY A 70 -3.77 1.84 8.51
N ALA A 71 -2.51 1.71 8.08
CA ALA A 71 -2.17 1.45 6.68
C ALA A 71 -2.78 0.12 6.19
N MET A 72 -2.64 -0.95 6.96
CA MET A 72 -3.20 -2.25 6.61
C MET A 72 -4.72 -2.26 6.57
N CYS A 73 -5.38 -1.43 7.38
CA CYS A 73 -6.84 -1.24 7.31
C CYS A 73 -7.28 -0.74 5.93
N ILE A 74 -6.54 0.21 5.33
CA ILE A 74 -6.84 0.73 3.99
C ILE A 74 -6.69 -0.36 2.93
N TYR A 75 -5.64 -1.17 3.00
CA TYR A 75 -5.46 -2.31 2.10
C TYR A 75 -6.58 -3.34 2.24
N LEU A 76 -7.02 -3.66 3.47
CA LEU A 76 -8.14 -4.56 3.71
C LEU A 76 -9.48 -4.00 3.21
N PHE A 77 -9.70 -2.68 3.25
CA PHE A 77 -10.83 -2.08 2.53
C PHE A 77 -10.67 -2.20 1.02
N GLY A 78 -9.44 -2.10 0.51
CA GLY A 78 -9.10 -2.42 -0.88
C GLY A 78 -9.49 -3.85 -1.27
N LEU A 79 -9.24 -4.85 -0.40
CA LEU A 79 -9.67 -6.24 -0.61
C LEU A 79 -11.19 -6.35 -0.77
N VAL A 80 -11.93 -5.74 0.15
CA VAL A 80 -13.41 -5.76 0.14
C VAL A 80 -13.94 -5.05 -1.11
N GLY A 81 -13.33 -3.92 -1.47
CA GLY A 81 -13.65 -3.19 -2.70
C GLY A 81 -13.38 -3.99 -3.96
N LEU A 82 -12.21 -4.63 -4.05
CA LEU A 82 -11.82 -5.48 -5.17
C LEU A 82 -12.76 -6.67 -5.31
N TRP A 83 -13.11 -7.32 -4.20
CA TRP A 83 -14.08 -8.40 -4.19
C TRP A 83 -15.44 -7.96 -4.73
N TYR A 84 -15.92 -6.77 -4.36
CA TYR A 84 -17.22 -6.27 -4.81
C TYR A 84 -17.22 -5.84 -6.28
N VAL A 85 -16.15 -5.21 -6.74
CA VAL A 85 -16.08 -4.63 -8.10
C VAL A 85 -15.60 -5.65 -9.14
N ALA A 86 -14.63 -6.50 -8.78
CA ALA A 86 -13.99 -7.46 -9.66
C ALA A 86 -13.71 -8.78 -8.93
N PRO A 87 -14.74 -9.57 -8.55
CA PRO A 87 -14.57 -10.80 -7.79
C PRO A 87 -13.68 -11.79 -8.54
N PHE A 88 -12.79 -12.47 -7.79
CA PHE A 88 -11.90 -13.51 -8.32
C PHE A 88 -12.69 -14.74 -8.82
N SER A 89 -13.80 -15.06 -8.17
CA SER A 89 -14.66 -16.19 -8.49
C SER A 89 -16.08 -15.90 -8.00
N THR A 90 -17.09 -16.39 -8.70
CA THR A 90 -18.49 -16.30 -8.25
C THR A 90 -18.85 -17.32 -7.17
N ASN A 91 -17.97 -18.28 -6.90
CA ASN A 91 -18.27 -19.46 -6.08
C ASN A 91 -17.63 -19.39 -4.68
N MET A 92 -17.00 -18.29 -4.31
CA MET A 92 -16.49 -18.15 -2.94
C MET A 92 -17.64 -17.94 -1.96
N PRO A 93 -17.55 -18.49 -0.74
CA PRO A 93 -18.55 -18.26 0.29
C PRO A 93 -18.59 -16.78 0.69
N ASP A 94 -19.75 -16.33 1.14
CA ASP A 94 -19.89 -14.99 1.71
C ASP A 94 -18.89 -14.79 2.85
N TYR A 95 -18.30 -13.59 2.91
CA TYR A 95 -17.34 -13.19 3.94
C TYR A 95 -16.03 -14.00 3.99
N TRP A 96 -15.63 -14.69 2.91
CA TRP A 96 -14.34 -15.40 2.83
C TRP A 96 -13.11 -14.51 3.13
N TYR A 97 -13.22 -13.19 2.93
CA TYR A 97 -12.18 -12.21 3.23
C TYR A 97 -11.97 -11.98 4.73
N VAL A 98 -12.92 -12.36 5.60
CA VAL A 98 -12.81 -12.19 7.06
C VAL A 98 -11.63 -12.99 7.65
N PRO A 99 -11.46 -14.29 7.36
CA PRO A 99 -10.25 -15.02 7.72
C PRO A 99 -8.94 -14.34 7.26
N VAL A 100 -8.93 -13.75 6.06
CA VAL A 100 -7.76 -13.04 5.52
C VAL A 100 -7.46 -11.77 6.32
N ILE A 101 -8.49 -11.01 6.69
CA ILE A 101 -8.38 -9.83 7.56
C ILE A 101 -7.78 -10.20 8.92
N ILE A 102 -8.31 -11.26 9.56
CA ILE A 102 -7.83 -11.73 10.87
C ILE A 102 -6.36 -12.16 10.77
N LEU A 103 -6.03 -12.95 9.74
CA LEU A 103 -4.67 -13.41 9.50
C LEU A 103 -3.71 -12.24 9.27
N THR A 104 -4.15 -11.22 8.50
CA THR A 104 -3.34 -10.02 8.22
C THR A 104 -2.96 -9.31 9.51
N TYR A 105 -3.93 -9.05 10.40
CA TYR A 105 -3.65 -8.42 11.68
C TYR A 105 -2.81 -9.31 12.61
N ALA A 106 -3.04 -10.62 12.62
CA ALA A 106 -2.23 -11.56 13.39
C ALA A 106 -0.76 -11.52 12.97
N ILE A 107 -0.48 -11.43 11.67
CA ILE A 107 0.88 -11.30 11.14
C ILE A 107 1.53 -9.99 11.62
N ILE A 108 0.84 -8.85 11.53
CA ILE A 108 1.39 -7.55 12.01
C ILE A 108 1.70 -7.62 13.50
N ILE A 109 0.79 -8.16 14.30
CA ILE A 109 0.98 -8.32 15.75
C ILE A 109 2.20 -9.19 16.00
N GLN A 110 2.29 -10.34 15.35
CA GLN A 110 3.41 -11.26 15.50
C GLN A 110 4.74 -10.61 15.11
N MET A 111 4.80 -9.88 13.98
CA MET A 111 5.98 -9.11 13.55
C MET A 111 6.37 -8.06 14.59
N THR A 112 5.39 -7.34 15.14
CA THR A 112 5.63 -6.30 16.15
C THR A 112 6.21 -6.91 17.41
N LEU A 113 5.71 -8.07 17.83
CA LEU A 113 6.14 -8.75 19.06
C LEU A 113 7.48 -9.46 18.91
N SER A 114 7.80 -10.00 17.73
CA SER A 114 9.01 -10.80 17.49
C SER A 114 10.28 -9.98 17.25
N VAL A 115 10.15 -8.71 16.89
CA VAL A 115 11.30 -7.84 16.57
C VAL A 115 12.13 -7.54 17.82
N LYS A 116 13.44 -7.73 17.71
CA LYS A 116 14.40 -7.43 18.77
C LYS A 116 14.50 -5.92 19.01
N MET A 117 14.47 -5.54 20.28
CA MET A 117 14.57 -4.15 20.72
C MET A 117 16.02 -3.72 20.92
N TYR A 118 16.29 -2.45 20.62
CA TYR A 118 17.57 -1.78 20.85
C TYR A 118 17.28 -0.48 21.60
N THR A 119 18.00 -0.26 22.70
CA THR A 119 17.96 0.99 23.47
C THR A 119 19.39 1.41 23.72
N ASN A 120 19.68 2.70 23.64
CA ASN A 120 21.01 3.25 23.90
C ASN A 120 21.22 3.57 25.40
N THR A 121 20.50 2.87 26.28
CA THR A 121 20.55 3.09 27.73
C THR A 121 21.50 2.12 28.39
N GLY A 122 22.79 2.50 28.42
CA GLY A 122 23.71 2.09 29.48
C GLY A 122 24.94 1.26 29.05
N ASN A 123 26.10 1.91 29.14
CA ASN A 123 27.41 1.35 29.49
C ASN A 123 28.25 0.54 28.48
N ASP A 124 27.87 0.40 27.20
CA ASP A 124 28.73 -0.30 26.23
C ASP A 124 28.96 0.53 24.95
N ASN A 125 30.02 1.34 24.94
CA ASN A 125 30.69 1.83 23.72
C ASN A 125 29.75 2.23 22.55
N ASP A 126 28.89 3.22 22.82
CA ASP A 126 27.74 3.79 22.06
C ASP A 126 27.92 4.17 20.56
N ASN A 127 28.89 3.63 19.82
CA ASN A 127 29.05 3.88 18.38
C ASN A 127 29.05 2.61 17.51
N LEU A 128 28.97 1.41 18.09
CA LEU A 128 29.34 0.18 17.37
C LEU A 128 28.26 -0.89 17.28
N ASN A 129 27.05 -0.69 17.80
CA ASN A 129 25.97 -1.67 17.58
C ASN A 129 25.57 -1.65 16.09
N PRO A 130 25.85 -2.71 15.32
CA PRO A 130 25.52 -2.73 13.90
C PRO A 130 24.00 -2.76 13.73
N PRO A 131 23.49 -2.26 12.59
CA PRO A 131 22.12 -2.50 12.25
C PRO A 131 21.84 -4.01 12.17
N PRO A 132 20.60 -4.44 12.45
CA PRO A 132 20.21 -5.83 12.33
C PRO A 132 20.48 -6.33 10.91
N SER A 133 20.96 -7.56 10.77
CA SER A 133 21.35 -8.12 9.47
C SER A 133 20.19 -8.25 8.48
N ASP A 134 18.97 -8.23 9.00
CA ASP A 134 17.72 -8.30 8.26
C ASP A 134 17.16 -6.93 7.87
N LEU A 135 17.74 -5.82 8.37
CA LEU A 135 17.33 -4.46 8.03
C LEU A 135 17.99 -4.04 6.70
N LEU A 136 17.18 -3.58 5.75
CA LEU A 136 17.64 -3.06 4.47
C LEU A 136 18.26 -1.66 4.64
N PRO A 137 19.25 -1.25 3.83
CA PRO A 137 19.73 0.13 3.79
C PRO A 137 18.62 1.13 3.44
N ILE A 138 18.75 2.40 3.86
CA ILE A 138 17.78 3.48 3.59
C ILE A 138 17.41 3.53 2.11
N LYS A 139 18.40 3.46 1.21
CA LYS A 139 18.18 3.52 -0.24
C LYS A 139 17.26 2.41 -0.75
N ASP A 140 17.40 1.20 -0.21
CA ASP A 140 16.59 0.06 -0.63
C ASP A 140 15.20 0.10 0.01
N ARG A 141 15.07 0.63 1.24
CA ARG A 141 13.77 0.93 1.83
C ARG A 141 13.02 1.98 1.01
N ILE A 142 13.68 3.06 0.58
CA ILE A 142 13.05 4.06 -0.31
C ILE A 142 12.58 3.41 -1.62
N ARG A 143 13.41 2.56 -2.25
CA ARG A 143 13.04 1.84 -3.47
C ARG A 143 11.82 0.94 -3.27
N LEU A 144 11.74 0.25 -2.12
CA LEU A 144 10.59 -0.58 -1.76
C LEU A 144 9.30 0.25 -1.70
N TYR A 145 9.32 1.39 -1.01
CA TYR A 145 8.13 2.25 -0.90
C TYR A 145 7.77 2.94 -2.22
N VAL A 146 8.75 3.31 -3.05
CA VAL A 146 8.49 3.81 -4.41
C VAL A 146 7.85 2.72 -5.27
N LEU A 147 8.30 1.47 -5.17
CA LEU A 147 7.69 0.35 -5.87
C LEU A 147 6.23 0.14 -5.42
N ILE A 148 5.97 0.18 -4.11
CA ILE A 148 4.61 0.11 -3.56
C ILE A 148 3.75 1.23 -4.15
N LEU A 149 4.20 2.48 -4.11
CA LEU A 149 3.48 3.63 -4.68
C LEU A 149 3.13 3.45 -6.17
N ILE A 150 4.08 2.93 -6.97
CA ILE A 150 3.84 2.66 -8.40
C ILE A 150 2.75 1.61 -8.58
N LEU A 151 2.83 0.50 -7.84
CA LEU A 151 1.86 -0.58 -7.91
C LEU A 151 0.48 -0.13 -7.40
N ASP A 152 0.43 0.64 -6.33
CA ASP A 152 -0.80 1.22 -5.78
C ASP A 152 -1.42 2.24 -6.74
N THR A 153 -0.61 3.02 -7.45
CA THR A 153 -1.11 3.92 -8.51
C THR A 153 -1.74 3.13 -9.65
N ILE A 154 -1.10 2.02 -10.07
CA ILE A 154 -1.65 1.14 -11.11
C ILE A 154 -2.97 0.51 -10.63
N PHE A 155 -2.98 -0.04 -9.42
CA PHE A 155 -4.16 -0.69 -8.83
C PHE A 155 -5.32 0.30 -8.66
N PHE A 156 -5.04 1.49 -8.12
CA PHE A 156 -6.01 2.57 -7.99
C PHE A 156 -6.61 2.94 -9.34
N HIS A 157 -5.76 3.11 -10.38
CA HIS A 157 -6.24 3.44 -11.72
C HIS A 157 -7.10 2.31 -12.31
N GLN A 158 -6.74 1.04 -12.13
CA GLN A 158 -7.57 -0.10 -12.55
C GLN A 158 -8.94 -0.10 -11.87
N MET A 159 -8.96 0.06 -10.55
CA MET A 159 -10.20 0.13 -9.76
C MET A 159 -11.06 1.33 -10.14
N TYR A 160 -10.41 2.45 -10.47
CA TYR A 160 -11.06 3.67 -10.93
C TYR A 160 -11.79 3.47 -12.26
N LEU A 161 -11.18 2.74 -13.20
CA LEU A 161 -11.81 2.40 -14.49
C LEU A 161 -13.04 1.49 -14.32
N ASP A 162 -12.96 0.49 -13.44
CA ASP A 162 -14.05 -0.47 -13.22
C ASP A 162 -15.24 0.14 -12.50
N GLY A 163 -14.98 0.88 -11.43
CA GLY A 163 -16.05 1.58 -10.71
C GLY A 163 -16.82 2.47 -11.68
N GLY A 164 -16.09 3.10 -12.64
CA GLY A 164 -16.48 4.07 -13.67
C GLY A 164 -17.82 3.87 -14.36
N GLN A 165 -18.15 2.61 -14.62
CA GLN A 165 -19.05 2.26 -15.72
C GLN A 165 -20.51 2.14 -15.31
N ALA A 166 -20.82 2.12 -14.01
CA ALA A 166 -22.12 1.66 -13.54
C ALA A 166 -23.31 2.65 -13.65
N LEU A 167 -23.12 3.99 -13.75
CA LEU A 167 -24.23 4.88 -13.31
C LEU A 167 -24.55 6.20 -14.03
N LEU A 168 -23.93 6.59 -15.14
CA LEU A 168 -24.28 7.88 -15.78
C LEU A 168 -24.75 7.77 -17.23
N LYS A 169 -26.03 8.12 -17.45
CA LYS A 169 -26.65 8.42 -18.74
C LYS A 169 -26.28 9.82 -19.30
N LYS A 170 -25.40 10.60 -18.63
CA LYS A 170 -25.01 11.96 -19.06
C LYS A 170 -23.56 12.04 -19.56
N HIS A 171 -23.37 12.87 -20.58
CA HIS A 171 -22.21 12.87 -21.49
C HIS A 171 -21.01 13.75 -21.07
N SER A 172 -21.05 14.50 -19.97
CA SER A 172 -19.92 15.38 -19.63
C SER A 172 -18.76 14.58 -19.01
N VAL A 173 -17.53 14.89 -19.43
CA VAL A 173 -16.30 14.27 -18.93
C VAL A 173 -16.15 14.49 -17.42
N TRP A 174 -16.50 15.67 -16.92
CA TRP A 174 -16.48 16.00 -15.49
C TRP A 174 -17.44 15.16 -14.67
N ASP A 175 -18.66 14.96 -15.17
CA ASP A 175 -19.64 14.11 -14.49
C ASP A 175 -19.18 12.66 -14.44
N LYS A 176 -18.63 12.16 -15.57
CA LYS A 176 -18.18 10.77 -15.73
C LYS A 176 -17.01 10.43 -14.81
N TYR A 177 -16.03 11.31 -14.68
CA TYR A 177 -14.75 10.99 -14.01
C TYR A 177 -14.63 11.56 -12.59
N ILE A 178 -15.20 12.72 -12.29
CA ILE A 178 -14.99 13.40 -11.01
C ILE A 178 -16.23 13.23 -10.11
N ILE A 179 -17.41 13.64 -10.59
CA ILE A 179 -18.61 13.67 -9.76
C ILE A 179 -19.13 12.25 -9.48
N SER A 180 -19.10 11.35 -10.47
CA SER A 180 -19.52 9.95 -10.27
C SER A 180 -18.65 9.19 -9.25
N ARG A 181 -17.41 9.64 -9.04
CA ARG A 181 -16.38 8.96 -8.24
C ARG A 181 -16.19 9.59 -6.88
N PHE A 182 -16.25 10.91 -6.77
CA PHE A 182 -15.89 11.65 -5.57
C PHE A 182 -17.00 12.57 -5.07
N GLY A 183 -18.10 12.74 -5.81
CA GLY A 183 -19.16 13.69 -5.47
C GLY A 183 -20.55 13.07 -5.25
N SER A 184 -20.80 11.85 -5.71
CA SER A 184 -22.13 11.25 -5.72
C SER A 184 -22.32 10.24 -4.59
N ILE A 185 -22.91 10.67 -3.47
CA ILE A 185 -23.28 9.82 -2.32
C ILE A 185 -24.28 8.71 -2.72
N THR A 186 -24.97 8.86 -3.85
CA THR A 186 -25.89 7.85 -4.40
C THR A 186 -25.22 6.51 -4.70
N ASN A 187 -23.89 6.48 -4.92
CA ASN A 187 -23.10 5.25 -4.95
C ASN A 187 -21.98 5.35 -3.91
N PHE A 188 -22.37 5.15 -2.65
CA PHE A 188 -21.48 5.22 -1.49
C PHE A 188 -20.24 4.33 -1.64
N TYR A 189 -20.36 3.15 -2.27
CA TYR A 189 -19.22 2.24 -2.47
C TYR A 189 -18.17 2.81 -3.43
N SER A 190 -18.59 3.31 -4.60
CA SER A 190 -17.66 3.97 -5.54
C SER A 190 -17.04 5.23 -4.93
N PHE A 191 -17.83 5.99 -4.16
CA PHE A 191 -17.37 7.17 -3.43
C PHE A 191 -16.30 6.81 -2.38
N ALA A 192 -16.58 5.84 -1.53
CA ALA A 192 -15.68 5.41 -0.47
C ALA A 192 -14.37 4.85 -1.06
N LEU A 193 -14.44 3.98 -2.07
CA LEU A 193 -13.26 3.40 -2.70
C LEU A 193 -12.36 4.45 -3.38
N GLY A 194 -12.96 5.47 -4.01
CA GLY A 194 -12.22 6.59 -4.59
C GLY A 194 -11.42 7.34 -3.52
N TRP A 195 -12.07 7.71 -2.41
CA TRP A 195 -11.42 8.42 -1.31
C TRP A 195 -10.37 7.57 -0.59
N PHE A 196 -10.65 6.28 -0.34
CA PHE A 196 -9.68 5.37 0.28
C PHE A 196 -8.42 5.21 -0.58
N GLY A 197 -8.58 5.12 -1.91
CA GLY A 197 -7.44 5.07 -2.82
C GLY A 197 -6.57 6.34 -2.76
N LEU A 198 -7.18 7.53 -2.72
CA LEU A 198 -6.44 8.78 -2.57
C LEU A 198 -5.74 8.88 -1.22
N VAL A 199 -6.39 8.46 -0.14
CA VAL A 199 -5.79 8.41 1.20
C VAL A 199 -4.60 7.43 1.22
N GLY A 200 -4.74 6.26 0.61
CA GLY A 200 -3.65 5.28 0.47
C GLY A 200 -2.42 5.88 -0.23
N LEU A 201 -2.61 6.46 -1.42
CA LEU A 201 -1.52 7.13 -2.14
C LEU A 201 -0.88 8.27 -1.33
N GLY A 202 -1.67 9.01 -0.56
CA GLY A 202 -1.18 10.03 0.36
C GLY A 202 -0.28 9.43 1.46
N LEU A 203 -0.69 8.30 2.06
CA LEU A 203 0.11 7.61 3.07
C LEU A 203 1.40 7.02 2.50
N ASP A 204 1.40 6.55 1.25
CA ASP A 204 2.62 6.07 0.59
C ASP A 204 3.63 7.21 0.40
N LEU A 205 3.19 8.37 -0.08
CA LEU A 205 4.03 9.56 -0.22
C LEU A 205 4.59 10.03 1.13
N LEU A 206 3.76 10.02 2.18
CA LEU A 206 4.20 10.34 3.53
C LEU A 206 5.23 9.32 4.02
N SER A 207 5.03 8.02 3.76
CA SER A 207 5.96 6.97 4.16
C SER A 207 7.32 7.10 3.48
N ILE A 208 7.34 7.41 2.17
CA ILE A 208 8.58 7.71 1.44
C ILE A 208 9.31 8.88 2.11
N LYS A 209 8.58 9.96 2.42
CA LYS A 209 9.16 11.13 3.10
C LYS A 209 9.72 10.76 4.48
N PHE A 210 8.97 10.04 5.31
CA PHE A 210 9.42 9.62 6.63
C PHE A 210 10.69 8.77 6.59
N ILE A 211 10.85 7.93 5.57
CA ILE A 211 12.05 7.10 5.42
C ILE A 211 13.22 7.90 4.86
N ALA A 212 12.97 8.83 3.94
CA ALA A 212 14.00 9.71 3.39
C ALA A 212 14.55 10.66 4.47
N ASP A 213 13.69 11.13 5.36
CA ASP A 213 14.04 12.02 6.48
C ASP A 213 14.47 11.25 7.74
N PHE A 214 14.55 9.91 7.69
CA PHE A 214 14.88 9.10 8.86
C PHE A 214 16.31 9.37 9.35
N ASN A 215 16.42 9.64 10.65
CA ASN A 215 17.69 9.72 11.35
C ASN A 215 17.63 8.93 12.66
N ALA A 216 18.50 7.93 12.79
CA ALA A 216 18.58 7.02 13.92
C ALA A 216 18.71 7.74 15.27
N CYS A 217 19.47 8.84 15.33
CA CYS A 217 19.69 9.59 16.56
C CYS A 217 18.41 10.22 17.13
N ASP A 218 17.44 10.55 16.26
CA ASP A 218 16.16 11.12 16.69
C ASP A 218 15.33 10.08 17.47
N TYR A 219 15.61 8.79 17.27
CA TYR A 219 14.93 7.67 17.91
C TYR A 219 15.79 6.93 18.94
N ASP A 220 16.92 7.53 19.35
CA ASP A 220 17.90 6.92 20.26
C ASP A 220 18.48 5.59 19.75
N LEU A 221 18.61 5.48 18.43
CA LEU A 221 19.25 4.37 17.75
C LEU A 221 20.71 4.73 17.37
N PRO A 222 21.60 3.74 17.25
CA PRO A 222 23.00 3.99 16.86
C PRO A 222 23.10 4.65 15.48
N LYS A 223 24.03 5.58 15.32
CA LYS A 223 24.26 6.30 14.04
C LYS A 223 24.59 5.35 12.87
N SER A 224 25.12 4.17 13.16
CA SER A 224 25.37 3.10 12.17
C SER A 224 24.10 2.64 11.43
N TRP A 225 22.90 2.95 11.94
CA TRP A 225 21.61 2.62 11.32
C TRP A 225 21.18 3.62 10.23
N ASN A 226 21.95 4.70 10.02
CA ASN A 226 21.74 5.70 8.95
C ASN A 226 22.36 5.29 7.59
N TYR A 227 22.57 3.99 7.36
CA TYR A 227 23.23 3.43 6.17
C TYR A 227 22.29 3.25 4.98
#